data_AF-A0A248VSV6-F1
#
_entry.id   AF-A0A248VSV6-F1
#
_cell.length_a   1.000
_cell.length_b   1.000
_cell.length_c   1.000
_cell.angle_alpha   90.00
_cell.angle_beta   90.00
_cell.angle_gamma   90.00
#
_symmetry.space_group_name_H-M   'P 1'
#
loop_
_entity.id
_entity.type
_entity.pdbx_description
1 polymer ?
#
loop_
_entity_poly.entity_id
_entity_poly.type
_entity_poly.pdbx_seq_one_letter_code
_entity_poly.pdbx_strand_id
1 'polypeptide(L)'
;MVKHMPYSIIVTYAEDRQQLIVQAVDPARLTTIVAGKLEMPITLDEFDFKLDDAFARRLGAAMFSLIALGQPDIKQYMSMTYDPID
;
A
#
# COMPACT_ATOMS: atom_id res chain seq x y z
N MET A 1 -3.79 12.05 26.14
CA MET A 1 -3.30 11.50 24.85
C MET A 1 -4.09 10.23 24.57
N VAL A 2 -4.72 10.12 23.41
CA VAL A 2 -5.46 8.90 23.03
C VAL A 2 -4.45 7.79 22.78
N LYS A 3 -4.64 6.63 23.42
CA LYS A 3 -3.76 5.46 23.22
C LYS A 3 -4.18 4.75 21.94
N HIS A 4 -3.39 4.90 20.89
CA HIS A 4 -3.59 4.18 19.63
C HIS A 4 -3.17 2.72 19.78
N MET A 5 -4.00 1.81 19.31
CA MET A 5 -3.65 0.39 19.15
C MET A 5 -2.98 0.19 17.78
N PRO A 6 -2.22 -0.90 17.56
CA PRO A 6 -1.68 -1.21 16.25
C PRO A 6 -2.80 -1.27 15.20
N TYR A 7 -2.56 -0.68 14.03
CA TYR A 7 -3.50 -0.68 12.91
C TYR A 7 -2.85 -1.33 11.69
N SER A 8 -3.67 -2.03 10.91
CA SER A 8 -3.37 -2.27 9.51
C SER A 8 -4.03 -1.18 8.67
N ILE A 9 -3.41 -0.81 7.57
CA ILE A 9 -3.96 0.18 6.64
C ILE A 9 -4.50 -0.55 5.41
N ILE A 10 -5.76 -0.26 5.07
CA ILE A 10 -6.36 -0.64 3.79
C ILE A 10 -6.42 0.60 2.92
N VAL A 11 -5.96 0.48 1.68
CA VAL A 11 -6.11 1.50 0.64
C VAL A 11 -7.02 0.94 -0.44
N THR A 12 -8.13 1.63 -0.69
CA THR A 12 -9.12 1.24 -1.71
C THR A 12 -9.26 2.36 -2.73
N TYR A 13 -9.22 2.02 -4.02
CA TYR A 13 -9.57 2.97 -5.08
C TYR A 13 -11.07 2.91 -5.39
N ALA A 14 -11.79 3.95 -4.98
CA ALA A 14 -13.19 4.18 -5.32
C ALA A 14 -13.26 4.88 -6.68
N GLU A 15 -13.33 4.08 -7.73
CA GLU A 15 -13.29 4.52 -9.13
C GLU A 15 -14.46 5.44 -9.51
N ASP A 16 -15.65 5.17 -8.98
CA ASP A 16 -16.86 5.99 -9.13
C ASP A 16 -16.67 7.45 -8.65
N ARG A 17 -15.86 7.62 -7.61
CA ARG A 17 -15.58 8.90 -6.96
C ARG A 17 -14.19 9.44 -7.27
N GLN A 18 -13.39 8.70 -8.03
CA GLN A 18 -12.00 9.01 -8.35
C GLN A 18 -11.17 9.30 -7.08
N GLN A 19 -11.36 8.50 -6.03
CA GLN A 19 -10.77 8.75 -4.72
C GLN A 19 -10.07 7.51 -4.15
N LEU A 20 -9.01 7.76 -3.38
CA LEU A 20 -8.41 6.75 -2.52
C LEU A 20 -9.02 6.86 -1.13
N ILE A 21 -9.54 5.76 -0.63
CA ILE A 21 -10.04 5.65 0.73
C ILE A 21 -8.99 4.90 1.54
N VAL A 22 -8.51 5.55 2.61
CA VAL A 22 -7.54 4.97 3.53
C VAL A 22 -8.26 4.66 4.84
N GLN A 23 -8.27 3.40 5.25
CA GLN A 23 -8.87 2.99 6.52
C GLN A 23 -7.82 2.36 7.44
N ALA A 24 -7.79 2.83 8.69
CA ALA A 24 -7.10 2.14 9.77
C ALA A 24 -8.03 1.09 10.37
N VAL A 25 -7.60 -0.17 10.37
CA VAL A 25 -8.41 -1.31 10.81
C VAL A 25 -7.64 -2.15 11.82
N ASP A 26 -8.39 -2.84 12.68
CA ASP A 26 -7.86 -3.80 13.64
C ASP A 26 -7.21 -4.99 12.90
N PRO A 27 -5.90 -5.23 13.05
CA PRO A 27 -5.19 -6.33 12.39
C PRO A 27 -5.80 -7.70 12.68
N ALA A 28 -6.33 -7.91 13.89
CA ALA A 28 -6.93 -9.19 14.27
C ALA A 28 -8.18 -9.55 13.44
N ARG A 29 -8.85 -8.53 12.88
CA ARG A 29 -10.00 -8.74 11.99
C ARG A 29 -9.59 -9.07 10.56
N LEU A 30 -8.34 -8.80 10.18
CA LEU A 30 -7.85 -9.04 8.82
C LEU A 30 -7.29 -10.44 8.62
N THR A 31 -6.88 -11.14 9.68
CA THR A 31 -6.18 -12.42 9.58
C THR A 31 -6.90 -13.44 8.68
N THR A 32 -8.22 -13.56 8.81
CA THR A 32 -9.02 -14.46 7.96
C THR A 32 -9.28 -13.93 6.56
N ILE A 33 -9.28 -12.60 6.38
CA ILE A 33 -9.55 -11.93 5.10
C ILE A 33 -8.35 -12.06 4.16
N VAL A 34 -7.14 -11.92 4.69
CA VAL A 34 -5.89 -11.96 3.92
C VAL A 34 -5.36 -13.38 3.70
N ALA A 35 -5.94 -14.38 4.37
CA ALA A 35 -5.52 -15.77 4.23
C ALA A 35 -5.61 -16.26 2.77
N GLY A 36 -4.48 -16.74 2.23
CA GLY A 36 -4.37 -17.23 0.85
C GLY A 36 -4.51 -16.15 -0.23
N LYS A 37 -4.41 -14.87 0.13
CA LYS A 37 -4.35 -13.75 -0.82
C LYS A 37 -2.90 -13.49 -1.24
N LEU A 38 -2.74 -12.72 -2.31
CA LEU A 38 -1.42 -12.28 -2.79
C LEU A 38 -0.72 -11.53 -1.65
N GLU A 39 0.47 -12.01 -1.29
CA GLU A 39 1.34 -11.40 -0.31
C GLU A 39 2.63 -10.98 -1.00
N MET A 40 3.08 -9.75 -0.72
CA MET A 40 4.38 -9.25 -1.16
C MET A 40 5.11 -8.78 0.09
N PRO A 41 5.89 -9.66 0.74
CA PRO A 41 6.64 -9.28 1.92
C PRO A 41 7.72 -8.28 1.53
N ILE A 42 7.80 -7.16 2.26
CA ILE A 42 8.87 -6.16 2.15
C ILE A 42 9.65 -6.25 3.46
N THR A 43 10.85 -6.80 3.41
CA THR A 43 11.66 -7.01 4.61
C THR A 43 12.50 -5.77 4.89
N LEU A 44 12.57 -5.35 6.15
CA LEU A 44 13.21 -4.07 6.50
C LEU A 44 14.74 -4.11 6.37
N ASP A 45 15.34 -5.29 6.41
CA ASP A 45 16.76 -5.51 6.22
C ASP A 45 17.22 -5.14 4.80
N GLU A 46 16.37 -5.29 3.79
CA GLU A 46 16.62 -4.84 2.41
C GLU A 46 16.79 -3.31 2.29
N PHE A 47 16.36 -2.56 3.32
CA PHE A 47 16.37 -1.09 3.35
C PHE A 47 17.18 -0.53 4.53
N ASP A 48 18.16 -1.28 5.05
CA ASP A 48 18.97 -0.90 6.22
C ASP A 48 18.12 -0.48 7.44
N PHE A 49 16.91 -1.04 7.57
CA PHE A 49 15.92 -0.66 8.58
C PHE A 49 15.53 0.83 8.55
N LYS A 50 15.70 1.51 7.40
CA LYS A 50 15.33 2.91 7.20
C LYS A 50 14.05 3.01 6.38
N LEU A 51 13.07 3.70 6.94
CA LEU A 51 11.81 4.05 6.28
C LEU A 51 11.86 5.53 5.91
N ASP A 52 12.74 5.89 4.98
CA ASP A 52 12.92 7.26 4.52
C ASP A 52 11.95 7.63 3.38
N ASP A 53 12.10 8.84 2.84
CA ASP A 53 11.23 9.35 1.77
C ASP A 53 11.33 8.50 0.49
N ALA A 54 12.50 7.91 0.21
CA ALA A 54 12.69 7.05 -0.96
C ALA A 54 11.95 5.73 -0.76
N PHE A 55 12.04 5.12 0.43
CA PHE A 55 11.25 3.95 0.80
C PHE A 55 9.75 4.25 0.69
N ALA A 56 9.27 5.34 1.28
CA ALA A 56 7.86 5.72 1.28
C ALA A 56 7.32 5.90 -0.16
N ARG A 57 8.12 6.52 -1.04
CA ARG A 57 7.79 6.69 -2.46
C ARG A 57 7.67 5.35 -3.18
N ARG A 58 8.63 4.44 -2.97
CA ARG A 58 8.63 3.10 -3.58
C ARG A 58 7.46 2.25 -3.10
N LEU A 59 7.18 2.28 -1.79
CA LEU A 59 6.04 1.60 -1.20
C LEU A 59 4.73 2.10 -1.81
N GLY A 60 4.55 3.43 -1.88
CA GLY A 60 3.37 4.04 -2.49
C GLY A 60 3.21 3.62 -3.96
N ALA A 61 4.28 3.67 -4.74
CA ALA A 61 4.27 3.23 -6.13
C ALA A 61 3.84 1.77 -6.26
N ALA A 62 4.40 0.87 -5.46
CA ALA A 62 4.04 -0.54 -5.46
C ALA A 62 2.56 -0.79 -5.14
N MET A 63 2.00 -0.09 -4.13
CA MET A 63 0.57 -0.20 -3.79
C MET A 63 -0.32 0.25 -4.95
N PHE A 64 0.03 1.35 -5.63
CA PHE A 64 -0.73 1.81 -6.78
C PHE A 64 -0.60 0.88 -7.98
N SER A 65 0.59 0.32 -8.23
CA SER A 65 0.77 -0.71 -9.26
C SER A 65 -0.11 -1.93 -9.01
N LEU A 66 -0.25 -2.38 -7.75
CA LEU A 66 -1.14 -3.49 -7.38
C LEU A 66 -2.61 -3.15 -7.60
N ILE A 67 -3.06 -1.96 -7.21
CA ILE A 67 -4.44 -1.50 -7.50
C ILE A 67 -4.68 -1.48 -9.02
N ALA A 68 -3.72 -0.98 -9.79
CA ALA A 68 -3.80 -0.87 -11.24
C ALA A 68 -3.83 -2.23 -11.98
N LEU A 69 -3.49 -3.34 -11.32
CA LEU A 69 -3.69 -4.69 -11.87
C LEU A 69 -5.18 -5.07 -11.91
N GLY A 70 -5.96 -4.66 -10.92
CA GLY A 70 -7.41 -4.93 -10.83
C GLY A 70 -8.28 -3.80 -11.40
N GLN A 71 -7.80 -2.56 -11.34
CA GLN A 71 -8.53 -1.35 -11.76
C GLN A 71 -7.62 -0.48 -12.64
N PRO A 72 -7.45 -0.83 -13.93
CA PRO A 72 -6.44 -0.23 -14.79
C PRO A 72 -6.65 1.26 -15.07
N ASP A 73 -7.88 1.77 -14.93
CA ASP A 73 -8.21 3.16 -15.22
C ASP A 73 -7.51 4.15 -14.30
N ILE A 74 -7.09 3.72 -13.11
CA ILE A 74 -6.29 4.57 -12.20
C ILE A 74 -4.96 5.00 -12.84
N LYS A 75 -4.43 4.24 -13.82
CA LYS A 75 -3.17 4.53 -14.51
C LYS A 75 -3.14 5.90 -15.17
N GLN A 76 -4.29 6.42 -15.60
CA GLN A 76 -4.38 7.76 -16.19
C GLN A 76 -4.03 8.89 -15.20
N TYR A 77 -4.14 8.61 -13.90
CA TYR A 77 -3.80 9.54 -12.81
C TYR A 77 -2.40 9.27 -12.21
N MET A 78 -1.71 8.22 -12.68
CA MET A 78 -0.41 7.82 -12.16
C MET A 78 0.71 8.50 -12.97
N SER A 79 1.55 9.29 -12.30
CA SER A 79 2.80 9.83 -12.86
C SER A 79 3.99 9.39 -12.01
N MET A 80 4.08 8.08 -11.77
CA MET A 80 5.11 7.51 -10.90
C MET A 80 6.41 7.34 -11.68
N THR A 81 7.46 7.91 -11.12
CA THR A 81 8.83 7.56 -11.51
C THR A 81 9.20 6.31 -10.74
N TYR A 82 9.39 5.21 -11.45
CA TYR A 82 10.08 4.06 -10.90
C TYR A 82 11.56 4.42 -10.92
N ASP A 83 12.21 4.45 -9.76
CA ASP A 83 13.67 4.49 -9.75
C ASP A 83 14.16 3.28 -10.54
N PRO A 84 15.20 3.41 -11.39
CA PRO A 84 15.78 2.26 -12.03
C PRO A 84 16.17 1.23 -10.97
N ILE A 85 15.81 -0.03 -11.24
CA ILE A 85 16.33 -1.17 -10.50
C ILE A 85 17.76 -1.33 -11.03
N ASP A 86 18.75 -0.79 -10.31
CA ASP A 86 20.16 -1.15 -10.51
C ASP A 86 20.46 -2.51 -9.87
#